data_AF-A0A957KZ38-F1
#
_entry.id   AF-A0A957KZ38-F1
#
_cell.length_a   1.000
_cell.length_b   1.000
_cell.length_c   1.000
_cell.angle_alpha   90.00
_cell.angle_beta   90.00
_cell.angle_gamma   90.00
#
_symmetry.space_group_name_H-M   'P 1'
#
loop_
_entity.id
_entity.type
_entity.pdbx_description
1 polymer ?
#
loop_
_entity_poly.entity_id
_entity_poly.type
_entity_poly.pdbx_seq_one_letter_code
_entity_poly.pdbx_strand_id
1 'polypeptide(L)'
;RAFDDLVRSGKVRYIGCSTHPAWMVMEALAISEREHLARYISEQPPYNLLDRRIENELVPLAQKYGLALLPWSPLAGGILAGR
;
A
#
# COMPACT_ATOMS: atom_id res chain seq x y z
N ARG A 1 -13.00 0.48 -10.86
CA ARG A 1 -13.75 -0.75 -11.18
C ARG A 1 -12.91 -1.79 -11.93
N ALA A 2 -12.00 -1.42 -12.84
CA ALA A 2 -11.14 -2.38 -13.56
C ALA A 2 -10.48 -3.47 -12.67
N PHE A 3 -9.97 -3.11 -11.50
CA PHE A 3 -9.41 -4.10 -10.56
C PHE A 3 -10.45 -5.11 -10.04
N ASP A 4 -11.68 -4.66 -9.80
CA ASP A 4 -12.78 -5.53 -9.37
C ASP A 4 -13.12 -6.55 -10.46
N ASP A 5 -13.14 -6.14 -11.72
CA ASP A 5 -13.38 -7.03 -12.87
C ASP A 5 -12.28 -8.11 -12.99
N LEU A 6 -11.02 -7.74 -12.74
CA LEU A 6 -9.89 -8.67 -12.74
C LEU A 6 -9.97 -9.68 -11.58
N VAL A 7 -10.44 -9.24 -10.40
CA VAL A 7 -10.64 -10.11 -9.25
C VAL A 7 -11.82 -11.06 -9.49
N ARG A 8 -12.97 -10.54 -9.93
CA ARG A 8 -14.18 -11.34 -10.22
C ARG A 8 -13.96 -12.35 -11.33
N SER A 9 -13.18 -12.00 -12.36
CA SER A 9 -12.81 -12.94 -13.42
C SER A 9 -11.74 -13.97 -13.01
N GLY A 10 -11.24 -13.93 -11.78
CA GLY A 10 -10.28 -14.90 -11.23
C GLY A 10 -8.85 -14.71 -11.75
N LYS A 11 -8.56 -13.65 -12.50
CA LYS A 11 -7.22 -13.35 -13.04
C LYS A 11 -6.28 -12.78 -11.96
N VAL A 12 -6.86 -12.12 -10.96
CA VAL A 12 -6.14 -11.52 -9.83
C VAL A 12 -6.78 -12.03 -8.53
N ARG A 13 -5.96 -12.39 -7.55
CA ARG A 13 -6.45 -12.82 -6.22
C ARG A 13 -6.69 -11.64 -5.28
N TYR A 14 -5.74 -10.71 -5.27
CA TYR A 14 -5.76 -9.53 -4.42
C TYR A 14 -5.10 -8.35 -5.12
N ILE A 15 -5.46 -7.15 -4.69
CA ILE A 15 -4.91 -5.90 -5.22
C ILE A 15 -4.24 -5.10 -4.11
N GLY A 16 -3.28 -4.30 -4.51
CA GLY A 16 -2.56 -3.36 -3.66
C GLY A 16 -2.12 -2.16 -4.48
N CYS A 17 -1.47 -1.22 -3.82
CA CYS A 17 -0.91 -0.02 -4.46
C CYS A 17 0.56 0.14 -4.06
N SER A 18 1.23 1.15 -4.62
CA SER A 18 2.61 1.47 -4.28
C SER A 18 2.81 2.97 -4.41
N THR A 19 3.55 3.55 -3.47
CA THR A 19 3.95 4.96 -3.45
C THR A 19 2.74 5.91 -3.43
N HIS A 20 1.60 5.46 -2.90
CA HIS A 20 0.43 6.31 -2.74
C HIS A 20 0.51 7.07 -1.41
N PRO A 21 0.17 8.37 -1.37
CA PRO A 21 0.04 9.07 -0.10
C PRO A 21 -1.15 8.51 0.69
N ALA A 22 -1.09 8.62 2.02
CA ALA A 22 -2.06 7.99 2.92
C ALA A 22 -3.51 8.40 2.62
N TRP A 23 -3.76 9.67 2.28
CA TRP A 23 -5.10 10.16 1.91
C TRP A 23 -5.67 9.44 0.68
N MET A 24 -4.85 9.15 -0.33
CA MET A 24 -5.31 8.46 -1.55
C MET A 24 -5.59 6.98 -1.27
N VAL A 25 -4.79 6.36 -0.41
CA VAL A 25 -5.08 5.00 0.09
C VAL A 25 -6.41 5.00 0.83
N MET A 26 -6.64 5.97 1.72
CA MET A 26 -7.91 6.09 2.46
C MET A 26 -9.10 6.31 1.52
N GLU A 27 -8.99 7.18 0.53
CA GLU A 27 -10.04 7.40 -0.48
C GLU A 27 -10.38 6.10 -1.22
N ALA A 28 -9.36 5.33 -1.63
CA ALA A 28 -9.58 4.05 -2.29
C ALA A 28 -10.26 3.03 -1.37
N LEU A 29 -9.86 2.93 -0.10
CA LEU A 29 -10.52 2.05 0.88
C LEU A 29 -11.98 2.46 1.09
N ALA A 30 -12.26 3.76 1.24
CA ALA A 30 -13.61 4.27 1.42
C ALA A 30 -14.51 4.02 0.21
N ILE A 31 -13.97 4.18 -1.02
CA ILE A 31 -14.70 3.88 -2.25
C ILE A 31 -14.99 2.37 -2.34
N SER A 32 -14.00 1.51 -2.07
CA SER A 32 -14.21 0.06 -2.10
C SER A 32 -15.26 -0.39 -1.09
N GLU A 33 -15.26 0.18 0.12
CA GLU A 33 -16.28 -0.09 1.14
C GLU A 33 -17.67 0.39 0.72
N ARG A 34 -17.81 1.62 0.22
CA ARG A 34 -19.10 2.21 -0.20
C ARG A 34 -19.71 1.50 -1.41
N GLU A 35 -18.88 1.11 -2.37
CA GLU A 35 -19.33 0.56 -3.66
C GLU A 35 -19.28 -0.98 -3.71
N HIS A 36 -18.91 -1.64 -2.60
CA HIS A 36 -18.70 -3.09 -2.50
C HIS A 36 -17.75 -3.63 -3.59
N LEU A 37 -16.60 -2.98 -3.75
CA LEU A 37 -15.54 -3.38 -4.69
C LEU A 37 -14.39 -4.06 -3.97
N ALA A 38 -13.55 -4.77 -4.72
CA ALA A 38 -12.25 -5.23 -4.24
C ALA A 38 -11.46 -4.10 -3.55
N ARG A 39 -10.94 -4.37 -2.35
CA ARG A 39 -10.21 -3.43 -1.49
C ARG A 39 -8.69 -3.64 -1.64
N TYR A 40 -7.91 -2.57 -1.50
CA TYR A 40 -6.46 -2.72 -1.35
C TYR A 40 -6.14 -3.47 -0.06
N ILE A 41 -5.35 -4.54 -0.17
CA ILE A 41 -4.88 -5.32 0.99
C ILE A 41 -3.43 -4.98 1.36
N SER A 42 -2.71 -4.30 0.46
CA SER A 42 -1.32 -3.93 0.68
C SER A 42 -0.95 -2.60 0.02
N GLU A 43 0.07 -1.96 0.56
CA GLU A 43 0.80 -0.88 -0.06
C GLU A 43 2.31 -1.21 -0.04
N GLN A 44 3.03 -0.80 -1.08
CA GLN A 44 4.48 -1.03 -1.24
C GLN A 44 5.23 0.31 -1.23
N PRO A 45 5.70 0.80 -0.07
CA PRO A 45 6.35 2.11 0.03
C PRO A 45 7.88 2.01 0.10
N PRO A 46 8.62 3.10 -0.17
CA PRO A 46 10.00 3.20 0.30
C PRO A 46 10.00 3.23 1.83
N TYR A 47 10.78 2.35 2.44
CA TYR A 47 10.99 2.43 3.88
C TYR A 47 12.33 1.83 4.28
N ASN A 48 13.17 2.66 4.89
CA ASN A 48 14.50 2.30 5.38
C ASN A 48 14.96 3.32 6.43
N LEU A 49 16.17 3.15 6.98
CA LEU A 49 16.68 4.03 8.03
C LEU A 49 16.83 5.51 7.61
N LEU A 50 16.97 5.78 6.30
CA LEU A 50 17.10 7.14 5.75
C LEU A 50 15.77 7.75 5.32
N ASP A 51 14.77 6.92 5.02
CA ASP A 51 13.44 7.34 4.59
C ASP A 51 12.36 6.65 5.43
N ARG A 52 11.88 7.39 6.43
CA ARG A 52 10.87 6.97 7.40
C ARG A 52 9.56 7.76 7.29
N ARG A 53 9.37 8.48 6.18
CA ARG A 53 8.23 9.42 6.01
C ARG A 53 6.86 8.75 6.15
N ILE A 54 6.76 7.46 5.81
CA ILE A 54 5.52 6.70 5.91
C ILE A 54 5.02 6.52 7.35
N GLU A 55 5.88 6.68 8.35
CA GLU A 55 5.50 6.56 9.76
C GLU A 55 4.51 7.62 10.21
N ASN A 56 4.50 8.78 9.56
CA ASN A 56 3.65 9.90 9.94
C ASN A 56 2.16 9.60 9.72
N GLU A 57 1.82 8.92 8.63
CA GLU A 57 0.41 8.75 8.23
C GLU A 57 0.09 7.34 7.70
N LEU A 58 0.96 6.77 6.87
CA LEU A 58 0.67 5.52 6.18
C LEU A 58 0.77 4.31 7.13
N VAL A 59 1.72 4.31 8.08
CA VAL A 59 1.81 3.28 9.13
C VAL A 59 0.59 3.30 10.06
N PRO A 60 0.18 4.46 10.63
CA PRO A 60 -1.07 4.54 11.41
C PRO A 60 -2.31 4.12 10.62
N LEU A 61 -2.42 4.53 9.35
CA LEU A 61 -3.51 4.10 8.46
C LEU A 61 -3.51 2.59 8.29
N ALA A 62 -2.34 2.00 8.01
CA ALA A 62 -2.20 0.57 7.80
C ALA A 62 -2.61 -0.24 9.03
N GLN A 63 -2.17 0.19 10.22
CA GLN A 63 -2.56 -0.42 11.49
C GLN A 63 -4.06 -0.30 11.74
N LYS A 64 -4.65 0.87 11.49
CA LYS A 64 -6.08 1.14 11.74
C LYS A 64 -7.00 0.35 10.80
N TYR A 65 -6.64 0.24 9.53
CA TYR A 65 -7.51 -0.32 8.49
C TYR A 65 -7.12 -1.73 8.04
N GLY A 66 -6.10 -2.34 8.65
CA GLY A 66 -5.66 -3.70 8.32
C GLY A 66 -5.01 -3.81 6.95
N LEU A 67 -4.17 -2.85 6.58
CA LEU A 67 -3.41 -2.85 5.32
C LEU A 67 -2.00 -3.42 5.59
N ALA A 68 -1.53 -4.34 4.75
CA ALA A 68 -0.14 -4.79 4.81
C ALA A 68 0.80 -3.75 4.19
N LEU A 69 1.97 -3.53 4.80
CA LEU A 69 3.04 -2.74 4.19
C LEU A 69 4.13 -3.68 3.69
N LEU A 70 4.52 -3.53 2.42
CA LEU A 70 5.58 -4.31 1.78
C LEU A 70 6.70 -3.36 1.31
N PRO A 71 7.60 -2.94 2.23
CA PRO A 71 8.68 -2.01 1.92
C PRO A 71 9.56 -2.42 0.75
N TRP A 72 9.92 -1.44 -0.10
CA TRP A 72 11.01 -1.56 -1.05
C TRP A 72 12.20 -0.68 -0.66
N SER A 73 13.36 -0.95 -1.28
CA SER A 73 14.66 -0.33 -0.95
C SER A 73 15.00 -0.32 0.55
N PRO A 74 14.97 -1.48 1.25
CA PRO A 74 15.32 -1.54 2.67
C PRO A 74 16.76 -1.09 2.95
N LEU A 75 17.65 -1.15 1.95
CA LEU A 75 19.04 -0.70 2.04
C LEU A 75 19.32 0.63 1.31
N ALA A 76 18.29 1.41 0.98
CA ALA A 76 18.41 2.67 0.24
C ALA A 76 19.27 2.54 -1.04
N GLY A 77 18.98 1.53 -1.88
CA GLY A 77 19.76 1.26 -3.09
C GLY A 77 21.19 0.75 -2.83
N GLY A 78 21.50 0.31 -1.61
CA GLY A 78 22.82 -0.18 -1.21
C GLY A 78 23.61 0.78 -0.31
N ILE A 79 23.18 2.04 -0.16
CA ILE A 79 23.84 3.05 0.68
C ILE A 79 23.98 2.56 2.14
N LEU A 80 22.92 1.94 2.68
CA LEU A 80 22.93 1.41 4.04
C LEU A 80 23.78 0.15 4.22
N ALA A 81 24.36 -0.39 3.14
CA ALA A 81 25.33 -1.47 3.22
C ALA A 81 26.77 -0.99 3.54
N GLY A 82 26.99 0.33 3.65
CA GLY A 82 28.28 0.90 4.05
C GLY A 82 29.35 0.90 2.97
N ARG A 83 28.94 0.89 1.69
CA ARG A 83 29.84 1.01 0.53
C ARG A 83 29.81 2.43 -0.03
#